data_AF-A0A956JNG8-F1
#
_entry.id   AF-A0A956JNG8-F1
#
_cell.length_a   1.000
_cell.length_b   1.000
_cell.length_c   1.000
_cell.angle_alpha   90.00
_cell.angle_beta   90.00
_cell.angle_gamma   90.00
#
_symmetry.space_group_name_H-M   'P 1'
#
loop_
_entity.id
_entity.type
_entity.pdbx_description
1 polymer ?
#
loop_
_entity_poly.entity_id
_entity_poly.type
_entity_poly.pdbx_seq_one_letter_code
_entity_poly.pdbx_strand_id
1 'polypeptide(L)'
;MDSGVSAEAVVWIDEADSDATRVVGGWWEPSRHGDDDEALTREVARAVARLGDGWQRGLERADDVGKAAAAFVGTLDDGALPAGATLEQVAGAASLIGAYDEHGLAAFAEQIVRQRGVRFALEVLVEVWGQATNYHNPSWPKNDEGLAVWMRAMAPDESSAFDASVSYGKGRLAFALRKRALALPETRDEMRGAVDALWERASMPARAALMLAANDAERASEIVELVIAKARPYPHWPRRVLPFVVRDVETLERLRQAGAWDTPTLAMVHNVGREVIVLCERVLDSKIPNTIRAYVLRTMQNLRGPRTARAFARYAEKSSVASEVRAYFTRYPELLDAVSAEDEGHQKRLDKLRRALDKAKPQAKKSKTKTKTKAKTKAKAKKRVPGNPRG
;
A
#
# COMPACT_ATOMS: atom_id res chain seq x y z
N MET A 1 4.29 -35.37 -35.36
CA MET A 1 4.77 -35.85 -34.05
C MET A 1 4.20 -34.91 -33.02
N ASP A 2 3.13 -35.37 -32.39
CA ASP A 2 2.47 -34.71 -31.28
C ASP A 2 3.41 -34.63 -30.07
N SER A 3 3.62 -33.44 -29.54
CA SER A 3 4.07 -33.26 -28.15
C SER A 3 3.00 -32.46 -27.42
N GLY A 4 2.01 -33.21 -26.91
CA GLY A 4 1.00 -32.70 -26.01
C GLY A 4 1.66 -32.09 -24.77
N VAL A 5 1.51 -30.77 -24.63
CA VAL A 5 1.66 -30.10 -23.34
C VAL A 5 0.29 -30.18 -22.68
N SER A 6 0.16 -31.09 -21.72
CA SER A 6 -1.08 -31.25 -20.95
C SER A 6 -1.38 -29.94 -20.21
N ALA A 7 -2.46 -29.30 -20.60
CA ALA A 7 -3.12 -28.26 -19.84
C ALA A 7 -3.74 -28.90 -18.60
N GLU A 8 -3.03 -28.92 -17.47
CA GLU A 8 -3.64 -29.27 -16.18
C GLU A 8 -2.80 -28.73 -15.01
N ALA A 9 -3.25 -27.60 -14.47
CA ALA A 9 -3.20 -27.14 -13.07
C ALA A 9 -3.36 -25.62 -13.04
N VAL A 10 -4.53 -25.15 -13.47
CA VAL A 10 -5.04 -23.82 -13.13
C VAL A 10 -5.34 -23.83 -11.63
N VAL A 11 -4.43 -23.26 -10.84
CA VAL A 11 -4.66 -23.02 -9.42
C VAL A 11 -4.53 -21.52 -9.19
N TRP A 12 -5.72 -20.91 -9.17
CA TRP A 12 -6.12 -19.64 -8.59
C TRP A 12 -5.04 -18.93 -7.75
N ILE A 13 -4.78 -17.67 -8.09
CA ILE A 13 -4.53 -16.68 -7.04
C ILE A 13 -5.80 -16.75 -6.20
N ASP A 14 -5.72 -17.33 -5.01
CA ASP A 14 -6.82 -17.33 -4.07
C ASP A 14 -7.26 -15.87 -3.91
N GLU A 15 -8.45 -15.55 -4.43
CA GLU A 15 -9.19 -14.35 -4.08
C GLU A 15 -9.54 -14.33 -2.57
N ALA A 16 -9.22 -15.41 -1.85
CA ALA A 16 -9.35 -15.59 -0.41
C ALA A 16 -8.01 -15.45 0.34
N ASP A 17 -7.31 -14.33 0.15
CA ASP A 17 -6.61 -13.67 1.26
C ASP A 17 -6.26 -12.25 0.83
N SER A 18 -7.30 -11.43 0.87
CA SER A 18 -7.27 -10.00 0.63
C SER A 18 -6.50 -9.22 1.69
N ASP A 19 -5.53 -9.82 2.38
CA ASP A 19 -4.67 -9.10 3.32
C ASP A 19 -3.60 -8.27 2.59
N ALA A 20 -3.11 -8.70 1.42
CA ALA A 20 -2.28 -7.85 0.56
C ALA A 20 -3.10 -6.73 -0.13
N THR A 21 -4.35 -7.04 -0.48
CA THR A 21 -5.35 -6.04 -0.86
C THR A 21 -5.84 -5.22 0.33
N ARG A 22 -5.61 -5.59 1.60
CA ARG A 22 -5.89 -4.72 2.77
C ARG A 22 -4.76 -3.76 3.06
N VAL A 23 -3.51 -4.18 2.83
CA VAL A 23 -2.34 -3.31 3.03
C VAL A 23 -2.27 -2.19 1.96
N VAL A 24 -2.97 -2.34 0.83
CA VAL A 24 -3.07 -1.30 -0.23
C VAL A 24 -4.52 -0.90 -0.60
N GLY A 25 -5.54 -1.65 -0.17
CA GLY A 25 -6.92 -1.57 -0.71
C GLY A 25 -8.01 -1.77 0.34
N GLY A 26 -7.88 -1.14 1.51
CA GLY A 26 -8.93 -1.22 2.53
C GLY A 26 -10.22 -0.43 2.26
N TRP A 27 -10.26 0.52 1.32
CA TRP A 27 -11.34 1.53 1.36
C TRP A 27 -11.92 2.06 0.05
N TRP A 28 -11.25 1.92 -1.09
CA TRP A 28 -11.94 2.20 -2.35
C TRP A 28 -12.45 0.88 -2.92
N GLU A 29 -13.55 0.41 -2.33
CA GLU A 29 -14.49 -0.47 -3.00
C GLU A 29 -15.61 0.44 -3.51
N PRO A 30 -15.91 0.48 -4.82
CA PRO A 30 -17.08 1.20 -5.34
C PRO A 30 -18.36 0.88 -4.57
N SER A 31 -18.46 -0.32 -3.99
CA SER A 31 -19.61 -0.81 -3.22
C SER A 31 -19.68 -0.33 -1.77
N ARG A 32 -18.59 0.15 -1.13
CA ARG A 32 -18.63 0.64 0.27
C ARG A 32 -19.14 2.07 0.40
N HIS A 33 -18.97 2.87 -0.65
CA HIS A 33 -19.46 4.26 -0.75
C HIS A 33 -20.29 4.46 -2.03
N GLY A 34 -20.81 3.35 -2.59
CA GLY A 34 -21.58 3.34 -3.83
C GLY A 34 -22.75 4.30 -3.71
N ASP A 35 -22.66 5.40 -4.45
CA ASP A 35 -23.63 6.48 -4.58
C ASP A 35 -23.97 7.31 -3.32
N ASP A 36 -23.38 7.05 -2.15
CA ASP A 36 -23.65 7.82 -0.92
C ASP A 36 -22.73 9.05 -0.81
N ASP A 37 -23.13 10.17 -1.43
CA ASP A 37 -22.45 11.46 -1.30
C ASP A 37 -22.35 11.92 0.16
N GLU A 38 -23.33 11.62 1.01
CA GLU A 38 -23.26 11.97 2.44
C GLU A 38 -22.16 11.19 3.16
N ALA A 39 -21.92 9.93 2.81
CA ALA A 39 -20.82 9.15 3.38
C ALA A 39 -19.45 9.75 3.02
N LEU A 40 -19.29 10.20 1.77
CA LEU A 40 -18.07 10.88 1.34
C LEU A 40 -17.87 12.20 2.10
N THR A 41 -18.93 12.99 2.21
CA THR A 41 -18.97 14.25 2.95
C THR A 41 -18.63 14.05 4.43
N ARG A 42 -19.24 13.06 5.09
CA ARG A 42 -18.92 12.68 6.49
C ARG A 42 -17.47 12.27 6.68
N GLU A 43 -16.89 11.53 5.73
CA GLU A 43 -15.50 11.07 5.85
C GLU A 43 -14.50 12.22 5.69
N VAL A 44 -14.76 13.16 4.77
CA VAL A 44 -13.97 14.39 4.65
C VAL A 44 -14.11 15.25 5.91
N ALA A 45 -15.33 15.42 6.44
CA ALA A 45 -15.57 16.17 7.67
C ALA A 45 -14.80 15.59 8.87
N ARG A 46 -14.78 14.26 9.01
CA ARG A 46 -13.98 13.57 10.04
C ARG A 46 -12.48 13.85 9.89
N ALA A 47 -11.97 13.82 8.67
CA ALA A 47 -10.57 14.12 8.40
C ALA A 47 -10.22 15.56 8.78
N VAL A 48 -11.07 16.51 8.39
CA VAL A 48 -10.93 17.94 8.72
C VAL A 48 -10.98 18.16 10.23
N ALA A 49 -11.99 17.63 10.92
CA ALA A 49 -12.12 17.76 12.38
C ALA A 49 -10.92 17.17 13.13
N ARG A 50 -10.39 16.03 12.68
CA ARG A 50 -9.25 15.36 13.31
C ARG A 50 -7.94 16.13 13.13
N LEU A 51 -7.76 16.77 11.98
CA LEU A 51 -6.50 17.43 11.62
C LEU A 51 -6.50 18.94 11.87
N GLY A 52 -7.68 19.55 12.00
CA GLY A 52 -7.91 20.99 12.13
C GLY A 52 -7.06 21.66 13.20
N ASP A 53 -7.07 21.13 14.43
CA ASP A 53 -6.26 21.69 15.53
C ASP A 53 -4.76 21.67 15.22
N GLY A 54 -4.28 20.64 14.52
CA GLY A 54 -2.89 20.54 14.10
C GLY A 54 -2.52 21.58 13.05
N TRP A 55 -3.43 21.84 12.12
CA TRP A 55 -3.30 22.89 11.12
C TRP A 55 -3.29 24.28 11.73
N GLN A 56 -4.23 24.56 12.65
CA GLN A 56 -4.31 25.83 13.36
C GLN A 56 -3.02 26.15 14.13
N ARG A 57 -2.46 25.17 14.86
CA ARG A 57 -1.15 25.35 15.52
C ARG A 57 0.01 25.58 14.55
N GLY A 58 -0.09 25.08 13.32
CA GLY A 58 0.93 25.25 12.29
C GLY A 58 0.87 26.59 11.55
N LEU A 59 -0.24 27.33 11.64
CA LEU A 59 -0.49 28.55 10.84
C LEU A 59 0.56 29.65 11.01
N GLU A 60 1.09 29.84 12.21
CA GLU A 60 2.09 30.88 12.49
C GLU A 60 3.37 30.69 11.65
N ARG A 61 3.70 29.43 11.35
CA ARG A 61 4.88 29.03 10.60
C ARG A 61 4.57 28.67 9.14
N ALA A 62 3.30 28.77 8.75
CA ALA A 62 2.86 28.51 7.40
C ALA A 62 3.23 29.65 6.45
N ASP A 63 3.56 29.30 5.22
CA ASP A 63 3.63 30.25 4.11
C ASP A 63 2.22 30.64 3.63
N ASP A 64 2.13 31.55 2.66
CA ASP A 64 0.84 32.09 2.22
C ASP A 64 -0.05 31.01 1.57
N VAL A 65 0.56 30.06 0.85
CA VAL A 65 -0.16 28.96 0.22
C VAL A 65 -0.68 27.97 1.26
N GLY A 66 0.13 27.65 2.28
CA GLY A 66 -0.33 26.89 3.45
C GLY A 66 -1.50 27.59 4.16
N LYS A 67 -1.36 28.87 4.52
CA LYS A 67 -2.45 29.64 5.17
C LYS A 67 -3.73 29.65 4.35
N ALA A 68 -3.63 29.85 3.03
CA ALA A 68 -4.78 29.82 2.13
C ALA A 68 -5.45 28.44 2.07
N ALA A 69 -4.65 27.36 2.01
CA ALA A 69 -5.16 26.00 2.02
C ALA A 69 -5.84 25.66 3.36
N ALA A 70 -5.27 26.07 4.50
CA ALA A 70 -5.88 25.91 5.82
C ALA A 70 -7.23 26.63 5.92
N ALA A 71 -7.27 27.88 5.46
CA ALA A 71 -8.47 28.70 5.47
C ALA A 71 -9.56 28.05 4.63
N PHE A 72 -9.22 27.59 3.42
CA PHE A 72 -10.17 26.90 2.55
C PHE A 72 -10.64 25.57 3.15
N VAL A 73 -9.76 24.74 3.70
CA VAL A 73 -10.16 23.50 4.37
C VAL A 73 -11.06 23.78 5.58
N GLY A 74 -10.84 24.88 6.30
CA GLY A 74 -11.73 25.35 7.36
C GLY A 74 -13.13 25.76 6.87
N THR A 75 -13.33 26.02 5.58
CA THR A 75 -14.67 26.24 5.00
C THR A 75 -15.39 24.95 4.63
N LEU A 76 -14.74 23.78 4.71
CA LEU A 76 -15.34 22.47 4.51
C LEU A 76 -16.07 22.01 5.80
N ASP A 77 -16.85 22.88 6.43
CA ASP A 77 -17.39 22.69 7.79
C ASP A 77 -18.30 21.44 7.93
N ASP A 78 -18.84 20.95 6.81
CA ASP A 78 -19.56 19.66 6.73
C ASP A 78 -18.84 18.64 5.85
N GLY A 79 -17.64 18.92 5.37
CA GLY A 79 -16.84 18.06 4.49
C GLY A 79 -17.27 18.06 3.02
N ALA A 80 -18.18 18.95 2.62
CA ALA A 80 -18.62 19.11 1.24
C ALA A 80 -17.69 20.06 0.46
N LEU A 81 -17.29 19.66 -0.74
CA LEU A 81 -16.56 20.52 -1.67
C LEU A 81 -17.44 21.70 -2.17
N PRO A 82 -17.04 22.97 -2.00
CA PRO A 82 -17.78 24.11 -2.51
C PRO A 82 -17.77 24.15 -4.05
N ALA A 83 -18.94 24.37 -4.68
CA ALA A 83 -19.08 24.38 -6.14
C ALA A 83 -18.17 25.41 -6.83
N GLY A 84 -17.95 26.57 -6.19
CA GLY A 84 -17.09 27.65 -6.69
C GLY A 84 -15.62 27.54 -6.33
N ALA A 85 -15.17 26.45 -5.70
CA ALA A 85 -13.77 26.29 -5.30
C ALA A 85 -12.84 26.30 -6.53
N THR A 86 -11.74 27.05 -6.43
CA THR A 86 -10.73 27.14 -7.49
C THR A 86 -9.85 25.88 -7.51
N LEU A 87 -9.12 25.68 -8.61
CA LEU A 87 -8.18 24.57 -8.77
C LEU A 87 -7.15 24.54 -7.64
N GLU A 88 -6.58 25.70 -7.31
CA GLU A 88 -5.53 25.88 -6.31
C GLU A 88 -6.05 25.61 -4.90
N GLN A 89 -7.28 26.04 -4.60
CA GLN A 89 -7.94 25.75 -3.32
C GLN A 89 -8.16 24.25 -3.13
N VAL A 90 -8.67 23.56 -4.15
CA VAL A 90 -8.91 22.12 -4.10
C VAL A 90 -7.59 21.35 -4.03
N ALA A 91 -6.56 21.78 -4.76
CA ALA A 91 -5.23 21.22 -4.68
C ALA A 91 -4.61 21.39 -3.29
N GLY A 92 -4.69 22.60 -2.72
CA GLY A 92 -4.26 22.87 -1.34
C GLY A 92 -4.96 21.95 -0.33
N ALA A 93 -6.29 21.81 -0.42
CA ALA A 93 -7.06 20.91 0.42
C ALA A 93 -6.64 19.44 0.27
N ALA A 94 -6.49 18.95 -0.97
CA ALA A 94 -6.05 17.58 -1.24
C ALA A 94 -4.66 17.30 -0.66
N SER A 95 -3.74 18.25 -0.81
CA SER A 95 -2.39 18.21 -0.20
C SER A 95 -2.46 18.11 1.32
N LEU A 96 -3.31 18.91 1.97
CA LEU A 96 -3.44 18.97 3.43
C LEU A 96 -4.15 17.78 4.04
N ILE A 97 -5.25 17.32 3.45
CA ILE A 97 -5.98 16.14 3.93
C ILE A 97 -5.10 14.90 3.71
N GLY A 98 -4.57 14.76 2.50
CA GLY A 98 -3.78 13.61 2.07
C GLY A 98 -2.44 13.43 2.77
N ALA A 99 -1.99 14.44 3.49
CA ALA A 99 -0.84 14.35 4.35
C ALA A 99 -0.94 13.26 5.42
N TYR A 100 -2.08 13.19 6.11
CA TYR A 100 -2.25 12.37 7.31
C TYR A 100 -3.52 11.52 7.27
N ASP A 101 -4.39 11.75 6.31
CA ASP A 101 -5.62 11.01 6.15
C ASP A 101 -5.76 10.44 4.73
N GLU A 102 -5.36 9.17 4.58
CA GLU A 102 -5.58 8.46 3.31
C GLU A 102 -7.08 8.28 3.01
N HIS A 103 -7.91 8.07 4.04
CA HIS A 103 -9.34 7.83 3.88
C HIS A 103 -10.07 9.12 3.51
N GLY A 104 -9.81 10.19 4.25
CA GLY A 104 -10.32 11.52 3.95
C GLY A 104 -9.93 11.99 2.56
N LEU A 105 -8.68 11.74 2.12
CA LEU A 105 -8.25 12.12 0.78
C LEU A 105 -8.93 11.30 -0.31
N ALA A 106 -9.11 9.99 -0.10
CA ALA A 106 -9.81 9.15 -1.07
C ALA A 106 -11.28 9.59 -1.23
N ALA A 107 -11.95 9.91 -0.12
CA ALA A 107 -13.30 10.47 -0.15
C ALA A 107 -13.34 11.85 -0.84
N PHE A 108 -12.37 12.72 -0.54
CA PHE A 108 -12.27 14.03 -1.18
C PHE A 108 -12.01 13.92 -2.69
N ALA A 109 -11.12 13.01 -3.12
CA ALA A 109 -10.87 12.75 -4.53
C ALA A 109 -12.13 12.27 -5.26
N GLU A 110 -12.92 11.40 -4.64
CA GLU A 110 -14.20 10.95 -5.18
C GLU A 110 -15.21 12.10 -5.29
N GLN A 111 -15.32 12.98 -4.29
CA GLN A 111 -16.16 14.19 -4.38
C GLN A 111 -15.73 15.08 -5.55
N ILE A 112 -14.43 15.30 -5.75
CA ILE A 112 -13.92 16.09 -6.88
C ILE A 112 -14.36 15.47 -8.20
N VAL A 113 -14.21 14.15 -8.38
CA VAL A 113 -14.61 13.48 -9.62
C VAL A 113 -16.12 13.57 -9.84
N ARG A 114 -16.95 13.32 -8.82
CA ARG A 114 -18.42 13.35 -8.95
C ARG A 114 -18.94 14.76 -9.25
N GLN A 115 -18.38 15.79 -8.62
CA GLN A 115 -18.90 17.16 -8.74
C GLN A 115 -18.28 17.95 -9.90
N ARG A 116 -17.02 17.68 -10.24
CA ARG A 116 -16.23 18.49 -11.18
C ARG A 116 -15.68 17.68 -12.37
N GLY A 117 -15.86 16.36 -12.38
CA GLY A 117 -15.43 15.47 -13.45
C GLY A 117 -13.98 15.00 -13.31
N VAL A 118 -13.63 13.96 -14.09
CA VAL A 118 -12.31 13.32 -14.07
C VAL A 118 -11.20 14.27 -14.49
N ARG A 119 -11.45 15.08 -15.53
CA ARG A 119 -10.46 16.05 -16.03
C ARG A 119 -10.03 17.02 -14.93
N PHE A 120 -10.99 17.60 -14.20
CA PHE A 120 -10.67 18.53 -13.12
C PHE A 120 -9.91 17.83 -11.98
N ALA A 121 -10.25 16.59 -11.64
CA ALA A 121 -9.50 15.81 -10.65
C ALA A 121 -8.03 15.56 -11.07
N LEU A 122 -7.77 15.35 -12.36
CA LEU A 122 -6.41 15.21 -12.88
C LEU A 122 -5.68 16.57 -12.96
N GLU A 123 -6.39 17.67 -13.22
CA GLU A 123 -5.82 19.01 -13.09
C GLU A 123 -5.41 19.30 -11.64
N VAL A 124 -6.25 18.94 -10.67
CA VAL A 124 -5.92 19.02 -9.23
C VAL A 124 -4.67 18.20 -8.94
N LEU A 125 -4.56 16.99 -9.51
CA LEU A 125 -3.36 16.17 -9.35
C LEU A 125 -2.11 16.87 -9.90
N VAL A 126 -2.17 17.47 -11.09
CA VAL A 126 -1.04 18.22 -11.66
C VAL A 126 -0.66 19.39 -10.76
N GLU A 127 -1.65 20.15 -10.29
CA GLU A 127 -1.45 21.33 -9.43
C GLU A 127 -0.80 20.94 -8.08
N VAL A 128 -1.35 19.90 -7.43
CA VAL A 128 -0.79 19.32 -6.20
C VAL A 128 0.68 18.95 -6.40
N TRP A 129 1.05 18.35 -7.55
CA TRP A 129 2.43 18.00 -7.83
C TRP A 129 3.33 19.20 -8.16
N GLY A 130 2.76 20.30 -8.66
CA GLY A 130 3.43 21.58 -8.88
C GLY A 130 3.81 22.34 -7.61
N GLN A 131 3.09 22.10 -6.50
CA GLN A 131 3.41 22.70 -5.20
C GLN A 131 4.79 22.23 -4.70
N ALA A 132 5.71 23.17 -4.43
CA ALA A 132 7.04 22.84 -3.96
C ALA A 132 7.01 22.13 -2.59
N THR A 133 7.72 21.02 -2.48
CA THR A 133 7.89 20.25 -1.23
C THR A 133 9.36 20.13 -0.87
N ASN A 134 9.63 19.90 0.42
CA ASN A 134 10.96 19.79 1.05
C ASN A 134 11.93 18.86 0.35
N TYR A 135 11.44 17.79 -0.23
CA TYR A 135 12.26 16.85 -0.97
C TYR A 135 12.84 17.43 -2.29
N HIS A 136 12.44 18.63 -2.72
CA HIS A 136 13.05 19.33 -3.86
C HIS A 136 14.15 20.30 -3.44
N ASN A 137 14.33 20.50 -2.13
CA ASN A 137 15.32 21.41 -1.59
C ASN A 137 16.55 20.62 -1.09
N PRO A 138 17.72 20.74 -1.77
CA PRO A 138 18.92 19.98 -1.40
C PRO A 138 19.47 20.35 -0.01
N SER A 139 19.02 21.47 0.56
CA SER A 139 19.44 21.93 1.88
C SER A 139 18.50 21.51 3.01
N TRP A 140 17.42 20.76 2.73
CA TRP A 140 16.54 20.21 3.77
C TRP A 140 17.29 19.20 4.66
N PRO A 141 17.05 19.14 5.99
CA PRO A 141 16.11 19.93 6.79
C PRO A 141 16.67 21.27 7.29
N LYS A 142 17.83 21.72 6.77
CA LYS A 142 18.58 22.86 7.31
C LYS A 142 18.09 24.22 6.79
N ASN A 143 17.12 24.26 5.88
CA ASN A 143 16.46 25.48 5.48
C ASN A 143 14.93 25.36 5.58
N ASP A 144 14.35 26.35 6.25
CA ASP A 144 12.90 26.52 6.35
C ASP A 144 12.32 27.26 5.12
N GLU A 145 13.19 27.81 4.27
CA GLU A 145 12.83 28.57 3.07
C GLU A 145 12.57 27.65 1.86
N GLY A 146 11.43 27.83 1.19
CA GLY A 146 11.13 27.20 -0.12
C GLY A 146 10.10 26.06 -0.10
N LEU A 147 9.32 25.90 0.97
CA LEU A 147 8.21 24.95 1.04
C LEU A 147 6.90 25.67 0.71
N ALA A 148 6.15 25.17 -0.27
CA ALA A 148 4.90 25.81 -0.70
C ALA A 148 3.70 25.48 0.20
N VAL A 149 3.84 24.58 1.18
CA VAL A 149 2.80 24.32 2.18
C VAL A 149 3.48 23.79 3.44
N TRP A 150 3.52 24.62 4.49
CA TRP A 150 4.03 24.24 5.81
C TRP A 150 2.91 24.41 6.83
N MET A 151 2.44 23.34 7.47
CA MET A 151 1.14 23.48 8.16
C MET A 151 0.89 22.67 9.42
N ARG A 152 1.85 21.91 9.96
CA ARG A 152 1.59 21.22 11.23
C ARG A 152 2.73 21.43 12.21
N ALA A 153 2.44 22.17 13.29
CA ALA A 153 3.24 22.15 14.50
C ALA A 153 2.81 20.92 15.34
N MET A 154 3.65 19.90 15.32
CA MET A 154 3.57 18.74 16.22
C MET A 154 4.26 19.07 17.54
N ALA A 155 3.98 18.32 18.59
CA ALA A 155 4.66 18.53 19.86
C ALA A 155 6.17 18.24 19.71
N PRO A 156 7.08 18.96 20.40
CA PRO A 156 8.53 18.83 20.21
C PRO A 156 9.08 17.41 20.47
N ASP A 157 8.34 16.58 21.19
CA ASP A 157 8.65 15.19 21.56
C ASP A 157 8.11 14.15 20.56
N GLU A 158 7.32 14.55 19.57
CA GLU A 158 6.88 13.65 18.50
C GLU A 158 8.01 13.53 17.46
N SER A 159 8.59 12.33 17.31
CA SER A 159 9.70 12.05 16.38
C SER A 159 9.38 12.30 14.90
N SER A 160 8.13 12.64 14.58
CA SER A 160 7.62 13.01 13.26
C SER A 160 7.28 14.50 13.13
N ALA A 161 7.72 15.35 14.07
CA ALA A 161 7.29 16.74 14.17
C ALA A 161 7.68 17.65 12.99
N PHE A 162 8.59 17.18 12.13
CA PHE A 162 9.16 17.95 11.02
C PHE A 162 8.95 17.29 9.65
N ASP A 163 8.15 16.22 9.55
CA ASP A 163 7.85 15.52 8.29
C ASP A 163 6.34 15.56 7.99
N ALA A 164 5.83 16.78 7.88
CA ALA A 164 4.45 17.09 7.52
C ALA A 164 4.42 17.63 6.07
N SER A 165 4.32 16.87 4.99
CA SER A 165 3.37 15.79 4.62
C SER A 165 2.60 16.10 3.32
N VAL A 166 2.91 17.16 2.56
CA VAL A 166 2.30 17.38 1.22
C VAL A 166 2.74 16.31 0.21
N SER A 167 3.92 15.73 0.38
CA SER A 167 4.43 14.65 -0.49
C SER A 167 3.59 13.36 -0.42
N TYR A 168 2.96 13.08 0.72
CA TYR A 168 2.07 11.92 0.85
C TYR A 168 0.73 12.16 0.15
N GLY A 169 0.18 13.38 0.23
CA GLY A 169 -1.04 13.78 -0.49
C GLY A 169 -0.89 13.63 -2.01
N LYS A 170 0.24 14.07 -2.55
CA LYS A 170 0.63 13.88 -3.98
C LYS A 170 0.48 12.45 -4.46
N GLY A 171 1.09 11.50 -3.74
CA GLY A 171 1.05 10.08 -4.11
C GLY A 171 -0.33 9.45 -3.85
N ARG A 172 -0.93 9.74 -2.70
CA ARG A 172 -2.23 9.18 -2.31
C ARG A 172 -3.35 9.60 -3.25
N LEU A 173 -3.34 10.84 -3.76
CA LEU A 173 -4.35 11.31 -4.72
C LEU A 173 -4.26 10.52 -6.03
N ALA A 174 -3.05 10.33 -6.57
CA ALA A 174 -2.83 9.49 -7.74
C ALA A 174 -3.30 8.05 -7.50
N PHE A 175 -3.04 7.48 -6.31
CA PHE A 175 -3.52 6.14 -5.96
C PHE A 175 -5.04 6.06 -5.83
N ALA A 176 -5.70 7.06 -5.25
CA ALA A 176 -7.16 7.10 -5.15
C ALA A 176 -7.80 7.10 -6.56
N LEU A 177 -7.30 7.94 -7.46
CA LEU A 177 -7.74 8.00 -8.86
C LEU A 177 -7.43 6.69 -9.61
N ARG A 178 -6.27 6.07 -9.37
CA ARG A 178 -5.93 4.75 -9.92
C ARG A 178 -6.91 3.68 -9.48
N LYS A 179 -7.24 3.64 -8.19
CA LYS A 179 -8.24 2.69 -7.67
C LYS A 179 -9.55 2.87 -8.44
N ARG A 180 -9.97 4.13 -8.66
CA ARG A 180 -11.13 4.46 -9.48
C ARG A 180 -11.07 3.88 -10.90
N ALA A 181 -10.02 4.20 -11.64
CA ALA A 181 -9.82 3.69 -13.01
C ALA A 181 -9.72 2.16 -13.10
N LEU A 182 -9.36 1.49 -12.00
CA LEU A 182 -9.29 0.04 -11.96
C LEU A 182 -10.66 -0.62 -11.81
N ALA A 183 -11.59 -0.05 -11.02
CA ALA A 183 -12.92 -0.66 -10.90
C ALA A 183 -13.98 -0.11 -11.85
N LEU A 184 -13.76 1.07 -12.47
CA LEU A 184 -14.68 1.68 -13.42
C LEU A 184 -13.99 1.81 -14.80
N PRO A 185 -14.17 0.83 -15.72
CA PRO A 185 -13.53 0.85 -17.04
C PRO A 185 -13.82 2.12 -17.85
N GLU A 186 -15.04 2.65 -17.81
CA GLU A 186 -15.44 3.87 -18.50
C GLU A 186 -14.69 5.11 -17.98
N THR A 187 -14.41 5.16 -16.68
CA THR A 187 -13.58 6.23 -16.09
C THR A 187 -12.13 6.13 -16.59
N ARG A 188 -11.63 4.92 -16.89
CA ARG A 188 -10.26 4.75 -17.39
C ARG A 188 -10.05 5.42 -18.73
N ASP A 189 -11.00 5.28 -19.65
CA ASP A 189 -10.91 5.88 -20.98
C ASP A 189 -11.03 7.41 -20.91
N GLU A 190 -11.93 7.93 -20.05
CA GLU A 190 -12.02 9.37 -19.77
C GLU A 190 -10.71 9.91 -19.17
N MET A 191 -10.13 9.17 -18.21
CA MET A 191 -8.83 9.53 -17.62
C MET A 191 -7.73 9.57 -18.68
N ARG A 192 -7.67 8.62 -19.59
CA ARG A 192 -6.67 8.62 -20.68
C ARG A 192 -6.77 9.84 -21.58
N GLY A 193 -7.97 10.15 -22.07
CA GLY A 193 -8.18 11.35 -22.89
C GLY A 193 -7.83 12.65 -22.14
N ALA A 194 -8.13 12.72 -20.85
CA ALA A 194 -7.72 13.84 -20.02
C ALA A 194 -6.20 13.89 -19.78
N VAL A 195 -5.53 12.75 -19.57
CA VAL A 195 -4.06 12.69 -19.46
C VAL A 195 -3.39 13.23 -20.71
N ASP A 196 -3.86 12.86 -21.90
CA ASP A 196 -3.30 13.37 -23.16
C ASP A 196 -3.37 14.90 -23.25
N ALA A 197 -4.49 15.49 -22.85
CA ALA A 197 -4.66 16.95 -22.83
C ALA A 197 -3.76 17.65 -21.80
N LEU A 198 -3.36 16.94 -20.73
CA LEU A 198 -2.52 17.47 -19.66
C LEU A 198 -1.03 17.19 -19.87
N TRP A 199 -0.70 16.20 -20.70
CA TRP A 199 0.64 15.61 -20.76
C TRP A 199 1.72 16.64 -21.02
N GLU A 200 1.58 17.44 -22.09
CA GLU A 200 2.64 18.35 -22.51
C GLU A 200 2.92 19.48 -21.51
N ARG A 201 1.87 20.00 -20.87
CA ARG A 201 2.01 21.07 -19.86
C ARG A 201 2.44 20.57 -18.49
N ALA A 202 2.23 19.29 -18.19
CA ALA A 202 2.59 18.71 -16.90
C ALA A 202 4.11 18.58 -16.75
N SER A 203 4.62 18.95 -15.57
CA SER A 203 6.01 18.68 -15.19
C SER A 203 6.29 17.17 -15.14
N MET A 204 7.54 16.76 -15.26
CA MET A 204 7.89 15.33 -15.24
C MET A 204 7.34 14.58 -14.00
N PRO A 205 7.45 15.11 -12.77
CA PRO A 205 6.83 14.48 -11.60
C PRO A 205 5.31 14.35 -11.72
N ALA A 206 4.62 15.36 -12.26
CA ALA A 206 3.18 15.34 -12.47
C ALA A 206 2.77 14.35 -13.57
N ARG A 207 3.54 14.23 -14.68
CA ARG A 207 3.31 13.22 -15.73
C ARG A 207 3.28 11.80 -15.16
N ALA A 208 4.14 11.49 -14.20
CA ALA A 208 4.05 10.18 -13.55
C ALA A 208 2.92 10.00 -12.56
N ALA A 209 2.46 11.07 -11.93
CA ALA A 209 1.24 11.00 -11.15
C ALA A 209 0.05 10.73 -12.07
N LEU A 210 -0.02 11.39 -13.22
CA LEU A 210 -1.04 11.21 -14.26
C LEU A 210 -1.05 9.78 -14.81
N MET A 211 0.11 9.24 -15.22
CA MET A 211 0.19 7.86 -15.72
C MET A 211 -0.22 6.85 -14.64
N LEU A 212 0.14 7.09 -13.37
CA LEU A 212 -0.24 6.24 -12.26
C LEU A 212 -1.76 6.29 -12.04
N ALA A 213 -2.34 7.49 -12.01
CA ALA A 213 -3.77 7.72 -11.82
C ALA A 213 -4.62 7.09 -12.94
N ALA A 214 -4.23 7.27 -14.20
CA ALA A 214 -4.92 6.65 -15.33
C ALA A 214 -4.60 5.16 -15.50
N ASN A 215 -3.65 4.61 -14.73
CA ASN A 215 -3.11 3.27 -14.90
C ASN A 215 -2.66 3.00 -16.35
N ASP A 216 -1.99 3.98 -16.97
CA ASP A 216 -1.70 3.97 -18.40
C ASP A 216 -0.30 3.41 -18.71
N ALA A 217 -0.27 2.22 -19.32
CA ALA A 217 0.98 1.50 -19.61
C ALA A 217 1.82 2.16 -20.72
N GLU A 218 1.18 2.83 -21.68
CA GLU A 218 1.88 3.48 -22.79
C GLU A 218 2.68 4.69 -22.30
N ARG A 219 2.01 5.61 -21.62
CA ARG A 219 2.63 6.77 -20.96
C ARG A 219 3.65 6.38 -19.88
N ALA A 220 3.44 5.25 -19.21
CA ALA A 220 4.43 4.70 -18.29
C ALA A 220 5.73 4.30 -18.99
N SER A 221 5.64 3.76 -20.20
CA SER A 221 6.81 3.35 -20.99
C SER A 221 7.65 4.56 -21.40
N GLU A 222 7.01 5.65 -21.85
CA GLU A 222 7.71 6.93 -22.14
C GLU A 222 8.52 7.43 -20.93
N ILE A 223 7.90 7.37 -19.75
CA ILE A 223 8.53 7.78 -18.51
C ILE A 223 9.70 6.86 -18.13
N VAL A 224 9.55 5.54 -18.33
CA VAL A 224 10.64 4.59 -18.10
C VAL A 224 11.82 4.89 -18.99
N GLU A 225 11.60 5.13 -20.29
CA GLU A 225 12.68 5.48 -21.22
C GLU A 225 13.39 6.77 -20.79
N LEU A 226 12.65 7.78 -20.33
CA LEU A 226 13.22 9.01 -19.79
C LEU A 226 14.06 8.76 -18.54
N VAL A 227 13.63 7.88 -17.63
CA VAL A 227 14.39 7.51 -16.42
C VAL A 227 15.66 6.76 -16.78
N ILE A 228 15.58 5.80 -17.70
CA ILE A 228 16.73 5.02 -18.18
C ILE A 228 17.75 5.96 -18.84
N ALA A 229 17.30 6.86 -19.72
CA ALA A 229 18.16 7.76 -20.47
C ALA A 229 18.84 8.85 -19.61
N LYS A 230 18.19 9.31 -18.53
CA LYS A 230 18.63 10.51 -17.77
C LYS A 230 19.33 10.22 -16.44
N ALA A 231 19.62 8.95 -16.10
CA ALA A 231 20.29 8.54 -14.85
C ALA A 231 20.05 9.50 -13.66
N ARG A 232 18.77 9.56 -13.23
CA ARG A 232 18.22 10.20 -12.01
C ARG A 232 18.04 11.73 -12.00
N PRO A 233 16.84 12.23 -12.35
CA PRO A 233 16.39 13.53 -11.83
C PRO A 233 15.98 13.44 -10.35
N TYR A 234 15.73 12.23 -9.80
CA TYR A 234 15.27 12.08 -8.41
C TYR A 234 15.49 10.66 -7.84
N PRO A 235 16.15 10.47 -6.68
CA PRO A 235 16.47 9.14 -6.16
C PRO A 235 15.27 8.34 -5.62
N HIS A 236 14.17 9.00 -5.23
CA HIS A 236 13.02 8.33 -4.57
C HIS A 236 11.84 8.03 -5.49
N TRP A 237 11.76 8.71 -6.63
CA TRP A 237 10.59 8.66 -7.51
C TRP A 237 10.53 7.37 -8.35
N PRO A 238 11.63 6.90 -8.99
CA PRO A 238 11.63 5.63 -9.69
C PRO A 238 11.24 4.46 -8.78
N ARG A 239 11.69 4.49 -7.52
CA ARG A 239 11.44 3.44 -6.53
C ARG A 239 9.99 3.36 -6.05
N ARG A 240 9.28 4.48 -5.96
CA ARG A 240 7.90 4.52 -5.43
C ARG A 240 6.82 4.40 -6.50
N VAL A 241 7.06 4.82 -7.74
CA VAL A 241 6.00 4.90 -8.76
C VAL A 241 6.13 3.81 -9.82
N LEU A 242 7.34 3.55 -10.34
CA LEU A 242 7.54 2.57 -11.41
C LEU A 242 7.00 1.17 -11.09
N PRO A 243 7.12 0.64 -9.84
CA PRO A 243 6.52 -0.64 -9.48
C PRO A 243 5.02 -0.77 -9.76
N PHE A 244 4.30 0.36 -9.82
CA PHE A 244 2.85 0.38 -9.95
C PHE A 244 2.34 0.41 -11.39
N VAL A 245 3.23 0.69 -12.35
CA VAL A 245 2.89 0.92 -13.75
C VAL A 245 3.65 0.03 -14.73
N VAL A 246 4.84 -0.48 -14.37
CA VAL A 246 5.57 -1.43 -15.21
C VAL A 246 4.87 -2.79 -15.17
N ARG A 247 4.63 -3.37 -16.35
CA ARG A 247 3.83 -4.60 -16.54
C ARG A 247 4.63 -5.82 -16.99
N ASP A 248 5.90 -5.63 -17.34
CA ASP A 248 6.74 -6.68 -17.89
C ASP A 248 8.12 -6.74 -17.21
N VAL A 249 8.73 -7.93 -17.24
CA VAL A 249 10.02 -8.20 -16.60
C VAL A 249 11.18 -7.55 -17.34
N GLU A 250 11.08 -7.41 -18.66
CA GLU A 250 12.15 -6.87 -19.50
C GLU A 250 12.43 -5.42 -19.14
N THR A 251 11.38 -4.60 -19.06
CA THR A 251 11.43 -3.20 -18.64
C THR A 251 11.97 -3.05 -17.22
N LEU A 252 11.56 -3.91 -16.28
CA LEU A 252 12.12 -3.92 -14.92
C LEU A 252 13.61 -4.25 -14.90
N GLU A 253 14.06 -5.19 -15.72
CA GLU A 253 15.46 -5.57 -15.82
C GLU A 253 16.30 -4.43 -16.45
N ARG A 254 15.77 -3.74 -17.47
CA ARG A 254 16.42 -2.55 -18.06
C ARG A 254 16.59 -1.43 -17.03
N LEU A 255 15.55 -1.16 -16.23
CA LEU A 255 15.61 -0.21 -15.11
C LEU A 255 16.66 -0.62 -14.06
N ARG A 256 16.79 -1.92 -13.78
CA ARG A 256 17.80 -2.47 -12.87
C ARG A 256 19.21 -2.23 -13.40
N GLN A 257 19.44 -2.56 -14.67
CA GLN A 257 20.74 -2.42 -15.34
C GLN A 257 21.16 -0.95 -15.42
N ALA A 258 20.21 -0.03 -15.60
CA ALA A 258 20.45 1.41 -15.56
C ALA A 258 20.73 1.97 -14.14
N GLY A 259 20.70 1.13 -13.09
CA GLY A 259 20.88 1.56 -11.71
C GLY A 259 19.75 2.46 -11.19
N ALA A 260 18.62 2.52 -11.89
CA ALA A 260 17.43 3.26 -11.46
C ALA A 260 16.65 2.50 -10.38
N TRP A 261 16.94 1.20 -10.23
CA TRP A 261 16.25 0.32 -9.30
C TRP A 261 17.11 -0.89 -8.91
N ASP A 262 16.94 -1.39 -7.69
CA ASP A 262 17.82 -2.42 -7.11
C ASP A 262 17.09 -3.50 -6.29
N THR A 263 15.78 -3.37 -5.99
CA THR A 263 15.10 -4.34 -5.10
C THR A 263 13.61 -4.57 -5.42
N PRO A 264 13.20 -5.84 -5.69
CA PRO A 264 11.80 -6.29 -5.84
C PRO A 264 10.85 -5.72 -4.78
N THR A 265 9.70 -5.20 -5.22
CA THR A 265 8.65 -4.70 -4.33
C THR A 265 7.36 -5.50 -4.51
N LEU A 266 6.50 -5.54 -3.49
CA LEU A 266 5.19 -6.19 -3.58
C LEU A 266 4.34 -5.65 -4.74
N ALA A 267 4.41 -4.35 -5.03
CA ALA A 267 3.69 -3.75 -6.15
C ALA A 267 4.08 -4.36 -7.51
N MET A 268 5.36 -4.74 -7.69
CA MET A 268 5.79 -5.44 -8.91
C MET A 268 5.21 -6.84 -9.01
N VAL A 269 5.08 -7.54 -7.89
CA VAL A 269 4.42 -8.85 -7.84
C VAL A 269 2.97 -8.73 -8.31
N HIS A 270 2.27 -7.69 -7.87
CA HIS A 270 0.88 -7.44 -8.29
C HIS A 270 0.75 -7.10 -9.78
N ASN A 271 1.72 -6.40 -10.37
CA ASN A 271 1.59 -5.90 -11.74
C ASN A 271 2.22 -6.79 -12.81
N VAL A 272 3.32 -7.47 -12.48
CA VAL A 272 4.09 -8.34 -13.39
C VAL A 272 3.79 -9.83 -13.13
N GLY A 273 3.21 -10.15 -11.97
CA GLY A 273 2.84 -11.51 -11.61
C GLY A 273 4.06 -12.40 -11.36
N ARG A 274 3.94 -13.68 -11.72
CA ARG A 274 4.95 -14.72 -11.44
C ARG A 274 6.30 -14.47 -12.10
N GLU A 275 6.35 -13.69 -13.18
CA GLU A 275 7.58 -13.48 -13.94
C GLU A 275 8.62 -12.69 -13.12
N VAL A 276 8.17 -11.91 -12.12
CA VAL A 276 9.04 -11.21 -11.16
C VAL A 276 9.93 -12.17 -10.34
N ILE A 277 9.58 -13.46 -10.25
CA ILE A 277 10.36 -14.47 -9.52
C ILE A 277 11.78 -14.54 -10.08
N VAL A 278 11.94 -14.45 -11.40
CA VAL A 278 13.26 -14.48 -12.06
C VAL A 278 14.16 -13.37 -11.54
N LEU A 279 13.60 -12.16 -11.36
CA LEU A 279 14.33 -11.01 -10.83
C LEU A 279 14.66 -11.20 -9.35
N CYS A 280 13.71 -11.72 -8.57
CA CYS A 280 13.91 -11.98 -7.15
C CYS A 280 15.03 -13.01 -6.92
N GLU A 281 15.03 -14.11 -7.70
CA GLU A 281 16.09 -15.14 -7.66
C GLU A 281 17.47 -14.52 -7.93
N ARG A 282 17.62 -13.70 -8.98
CA ARG A 282 18.89 -13.01 -9.28
C ARG A 282 19.37 -12.10 -8.15
N VAL A 283 18.46 -11.37 -7.52
CA VAL A 283 18.78 -10.49 -6.38
C VAL A 283 19.18 -11.31 -5.15
N LEU A 284 18.49 -12.43 -4.89
CA LEU A 284 18.80 -13.36 -3.81
C LEU A 284 20.16 -14.03 -3.99
N ASP A 285 20.53 -14.37 -5.24
CA ASP A 285 21.82 -14.96 -5.60
C ASP A 285 22.97 -13.93 -5.58
N SER A 286 22.66 -12.63 -5.52
CA SER A 286 23.63 -11.55 -5.42
C SER A 286 24.13 -11.33 -3.97
N LYS A 287 25.27 -10.65 -3.83
CA LYS A 287 25.83 -10.32 -2.52
C LYS A 287 25.08 -9.16 -1.87
N ILE A 288 23.99 -9.47 -1.17
CA ILE A 288 23.12 -8.50 -0.49
C ILE A 288 23.10 -8.65 1.04
N PRO A 289 22.83 -7.57 1.80
CA PRO A 289 22.57 -7.64 3.24
C PRO A 289 21.39 -8.54 3.61
N ASN A 290 21.42 -9.12 4.82
CA ASN A 290 20.34 -9.98 5.32
C ASN A 290 18.99 -9.28 5.38
N THR A 291 18.97 -7.97 5.66
CA THR A 291 17.75 -7.14 5.69
C THR A 291 17.09 -7.07 4.31
N ILE A 292 17.87 -6.82 3.26
CA ILE A 292 17.37 -6.82 1.87
C ILE A 292 16.91 -8.22 1.48
N ARG A 293 17.66 -9.27 1.86
CA ARG A 293 17.26 -10.65 1.59
C ARG A 293 15.91 -11.01 2.24
N ALA A 294 15.71 -10.65 3.50
CA ALA A 294 14.45 -10.85 4.20
C ALA A 294 13.31 -10.09 3.50
N TYR A 295 13.55 -8.86 3.05
CA TYR A 295 12.59 -8.07 2.30
C TYR A 295 12.21 -8.71 0.96
N VAL A 296 13.17 -9.21 0.18
CA VAL A 296 12.89 -9.91 -1.09
C VAL A 296 12.09 -11.19 -0.86
N LEU A 297 12.46 -12.00 0.14
CA LEU A 297 11.69 -13.18 0.50
C LEU A 297 10.26 -12.80 0.92
N ARG A 298 10.09 -11.76 1.75
CA ARG A 298 8.78 -11.24 2.14
C ARG A 298 7.94 -10.82 0.94
N THR A 299 8.54 -10.15 -0.04
CA THR A 299 7.88 -9.78 -1.30
C THR A 299 7.36 -11.02 -2.05
N MET A 300 8.12 -12.12 -2.05
CA MET A 300 7.73 -13.37 -2.71
C MET A 300 6.74 -14.23 -1.92
N GLN A 301 6.41 -13.89 -0.66
CA GLN A 301 5.61 -14.77 0.22
C GLN A 301 4.20 -15.04 -0.29
N ASN A 302 3.65 -14.18 -1.15
CA ASN A 302 2.32 -14.35 -1.73
C ASN A 302 2.33 -15.12 -3.06
N LEU A 303 3.51 -15.54 -3.55
CA LEU A 303 3.64 -16.26 -4.81
C LEU A 303 3.63 -17.77 -4.56
N ARG A 304 2.46 -18.40 -4.70
CA ARG A 304 2.31 -19.85 -4.62
C ARG A 304 2.93 -20.53 -5.84
N GLY A 305 3.77 -21.53 -5.63
CA GLY A 305 4.22 -22.43 -6.69
C GLY A 305 5.56 -23.11 -6.41
N PRO A 306 5.87 -24.23 -7.12
CA PRO A 306 7.08 -25.01 -6.88
C PRO A 306 8.37 -24.21 -7.04
N ARG A 307 8.43 -23.29 -8.02
CA ARG A 307 9.61 -22.42 -8.23
C ARG A 307 9.88 -21.51 -7.03
N THR A 308 8.85 -20.82 -6.54
CA THR A 308 8.96 -19.98 -5.34
C THR A 308 9.34 -20.81 -4.12
N ALA A 309 8.70 -21.96 -3.91
CA ALA A 309 9.01 -22.87 -2.82
C ALA A 309 10.47 -23.33 -2.84
N ARG A 310 11.02 -23.65 -4.01
CA ARG A 310 12.45 -23.95 -4.19
C ARG A 310 13.33 -22.77 -3.81
N ALA A 311 12.97 -21.55 -4.20
CA ALA A 311 13.70 -20.36 -3.78
C ALA A 311 13.73 -20.22 -2.25
N PHE A 312 12.60 -20.38 -1.54
CA PHE A 312 12.57 -20.35 -0.07
C PHE A 312 13.35 -21.51 0.59
N ALA A 313 13.28 -22.71 0.03
CA ALA A 313 13.98 -23.89 0.54
C ALA A 313 15.50 -23.70 0.61
N ARG A 314 16.11 -23.00 -0.38
CA ARG A 314 17.54 -22.64 -0.37
C ARG A 314 17.96 -21.82 0.85
N TYR A 315 17.01 -21.15 1.51
CA TYR A 315 17.25 -20.26 2.65
C TYR A 315 16.80 -20.83 4.00
N ALA A 316 16.29 -22.06 4.06
CA ALA A 316 15.71 -22.65 5.26
C ALA A 316 16.66 -22.77 6.48
N GLU A 317 17.97 -22.88 6.23
CA GLU A 317 18.99 -22.98 7.30
C GLU A 317 19.56 -21.63 7.75
N LYS A 318 19.27 -20.55 7.03
CA LYS A 318 19.81 -19.22 7.36
C LYS A 318 18.96 -18.59 8.45
N SER A 319 19.49 -18.56 9.67
CA SER A 319 18.81 -18.03 10.86
C SER A 319 18.24 -16.62 10.65
N SER A 320 18.95 -15.78 9.88
CA SER A 320 18.56 -14.39 9.60
C SER A 320 17.27 -14.22 8.79
N VAL A 321 16.78 -15.28 8.12
CA VAL A 321 15.55 -15.24 7.29
C VAL A 321 14.62 -16.43 7.58
N ALA A 322 14.83 -17.12 8.70
CA ALA A 322 14.06 -18.31 9.06
C ALA A 322 12.58 -17.99 9.36
N SER A 323 12.26 -16.78 9.81
CA SER A 323 10.89 -16.29 9.95
C SER A 323 10.15 -16.29 8.62
N GLU A 324 10.77 -15.76 7.57
CA GLU A 324 10.17 -15.61 6.25
C GLU A 324 9.93 -16.96 5.58
N VAL A 325 10.89 -17.88 5.71
CA VAL A 325 10.77 -19.27 5.21
C VAL A 325 9.68 -20.03 5.95
N ARG A 326 9.61 -19.93 7.28
CA ARG A 326 8.53 -20.56 8.06
C ARG A 326 7.16 -20.00 7.67
N ALA A 327 7.04 -18.68 7.51
CA ALA A 327 5.77 -18.07 7.12
C ALA A 327 5.28 -18.61 5.77
N TYR A 328 6.17 -18.73 4.77
CA TYR A 328 5.82 -19.27 3.46
C TYR A 328 5.31 -20.71 3.53
N PHE A 329 6.06 -21.62 4.16
CA PHE A 329 5.67 -23.04 4.25
C PHE A 329 4.57 -23.33 5.29
N THR A 330 4.29 -22.39 6.19
CA THR A 330 3.07 -22.44 7.02
C THR A 330 1.85 -22.17 6.16
N ARG A 331 1.95 -21.23 5.23
CA ARG A 331 0.87 -20.87 4.32
C ARG A 331 0.64 -21.89 3.21
N TYR A 332 1.71 -22.45 2.66
CA TYR A 332 1.68 -23.44 1.58
C TYR A 332 2.37 -24.75 1.98
N PRO A 333 1.82 -25.50 2.96
CA PRO A 333 2.45 -26.71 3.47
C PRO A 333 2.59 -27.81 2.42
N GLU A 334 1.71 -27.87 1.43
CA GLU A 334 1.74 -28.84 0.33
C GLU A 334 2.96 -28.67 -0.59
N LEU A 335 3.49 -27.45 -0.69
CA LEU A 335 4.66 -27.16 -1.51
C LEU A 335 5.96 -27.63 -0.85
N LEU A 336 5.96 -27.87 0.46
CA LEU A 336 7.13 -28.42 1.16
C LEU A 336 7.45 -29.83 0.67
N ASP A 337 6.41 -30.61 0.40
CA ASP A 337 6.51 -32.02 0.00
C ASP A 337 6.92 -32.14 -1.46
N ALA A 338 6.37 -31.26 -2.32
CA ALA A 338 6.75 -31.18 -3.73
C ALA A 338 8.24 -30.83 -3.91
N VAL A 339 8.77 -29.90 -3.11
CA VAL A 339 10.20 -29.53 -3.18
C VAL A 339 11.10 -30.63 -2.64
N SER A 340 10.65 -31.37 -1.62
CA SER A 340 11.41 -32.48 -1.03
C SER A 340 11.57 -33.65 -2.02
N ALA A 341 10.56 -33.93 -2.83
CA ALA A 341 10.59 -35.03 -3.79
C ALA A 341 11.57 -34.83 -4.96
N GLU A 342 11.93 -33.59 -5.29
CA GLU A 342 12.71 -33.26 -6.49
C GLU A 342 14.19 -32.93 -6.21
N ASP A 343 14.58 -32.66 -4.95
CA ASP A 343 15.91 -32.15 -4.61
C ASP A 343 16.47 -32.80 -3.33
N GLU A 344 17.13 -33.96 -3.51
CA GLU A 344 17.76 -34.73 -2.43
C GLU A 344 18.79 -33.89 -1.63
N GLY A 345 19.40 -32.88 -2.25
CA GLY A 345 20.37 -31.98 -1.62
C GLY A 345 19.77 -31.10 -0.52
N HIS A 346 18.45 -30.91 -0.53
CA HIS A 346 17.72 -30.10 0.44
C HIS A 346 16.90 -30.93 1.43
N GLN A 347 16.79 -32.26 1.26
CA GLN A 347 15.91 -33.12 2.04
C GLN A 347 16.10 -32.98 3.56
N LYS A 348 17.35 -33.05 4.06
CA LYS A 348 17.67 -32.88 5.48
C LYS A 348 17.25 -31.50 6.03
N ARG A 349 17.33 -30.46 5.18
CA ARG A 349 16.96 -29.08 5.52
C ARG A 349 15.45 -28.95 5.68
N LEU A 350 14.72 -29.56 4.75
CA LEU A 350 13.25 -29.56 4.72
C LEU A 350 12.67 -30.39 5.88
N ASP A 351 13.28 -31.53 6.22
CA ASP A 351 12.89 -32.33 7.38
C ASP A 351 13.03 -31.55 8.71
N LYS A 352 14.10 -30.75 8.85
CA LYS A 352 14.29 -29.88 10.01
C LYS A 352 13.22 -28.79 10.08
N LEU A 353 12.90 -28.19 8.94
CA LEU A 353 11.84 -27.18 8.83
C LEU A 353 10.48 -27.79 9.18
N ARG A 354 10.16 -28.98 8.67
CA ARG A 354 8.93 -29.73 8.95
C ARG A 354 8.74 -29.97 10.44
N ARG A 355 9.78 -30.46 11.12
CA ARG A 355 9.78 -30.64 12.59
C ARG A 355 9.56 -29.32 13.34
N ALA A 356 10.09 -28.21 12.84
CA ALA A 356 9.89 -26.90 13.45
C ALA A 356 8.46 -26.38 13.26
N LEU A 357 7.86 -26.60 12.09
CA LEU A 357 6.47 -26.25 11.79
C LEU A 357 5.49 -27.08 12.62
N ASP A 358 5.72 -28.38 12.75
CA ASP A 358 4.86 -29.27 13.56
C ASP A 358 4.91 -28.94 15.06
N LYS A 359 6.06 -28.48 15.56
CA LYS A 359 6.18 -27.97 16.94
C LYS A 359 5.46 -26.63 17.15
N ALA A 360 5.32 -25.82 16.11
CA ALA A 360 4.70 -24.50 16.16
C ALA A 360 3.16 -24.56 16.01
N LYS A 361 2.60 -25.66 15.51
CA LYS A 361 1.15 -25.87 15.50
C LYS A 361 0.62 -25.81 16.95
N PRO A 362 -0.37 -24.96 17.26
CA PRO A 362 -0.95 -24.94 18.59
C PRO A 362 -1.51 -26.33 18.88
N GLN A 363 -0.94 -27.03 19.87
CA GLN A 363 -1.52 -28.27 20.34
C GLN A 363 -2.93 -27.93 20.81
N ALA A 364 -3.93 -28.38 20.05
CA ALA A 364 -5.31 -28.34 20.48
C ALA A 364 -5.33 -28.99 21.87
N LYS A 365 -5.48 -28.18 22.92
CA LYS A 365 -5.61 -28.67 24.28
C LYS A 365 -6.83 -29.59 24.24
N LYS A 366 -6.61 -30.91 24.24
CA LYS A 366 -7.66 -31.89 24.48
C LYS A 366 -8.23 -31.55 25.85
N SER A 367 -9.31 -30.77 25.88
CA SER A 367 -10.13 -30.62 27.06
C SER A 367 -10.64 -32.01 27.39
N LYS A 368 -9.99 -32.66 28.36
CA LYS A 368 -10.53 -33.86 28.99
C LYS A 368 -11.74 -33.41 29.80
N THR A 369 -12.88 -33.25 29.15
CA THR A 369 -14.17 -33.13 29.80
C THR A 369 -14.47 -34.48 30.43
N LYS A 370 -14.04 -34.67 31.68
CA LYS A 370 -14.47 -35.79 32.52
C LYS A 370 -15.94 -35.54 32.87
N THR A 371 -16.84 -36.02 32.02
CA THR A 371 -18.26 -36.16 32.34
C THR A 371 -18.41 -37.22 33.42
N LYS A 372 -18.46 -36.80 34.69
CA LYS A 372 -18.91 -37.66 35.81
C LYS A 372 -20.42 -37.56 35.91
N THR A 373 -21.11 -38.52 35.32
CA THR A 373 -22.55 -38.72 35.47
C THR A 373 -22.89 -39.19 36.89
N LYS A 374 -23.94 -38.58 37.45
CA LYS A 374 -24.49 -38.75 38.81
C LYS A 374 -24.92 -40.19 39.14
N ALA A 375 -24.78 -40.57 40.41
CA ALA A 375 -25.69 -41.49 41.09
C ALA A 375 -26.16 -40.89 42.43
N LYS A 376 -27.48 -40.84 42.60
CA LYS A 376 -28.26 -40.34 43.74
C LYS A 376 -28.02 -41.15 45.02
N THR A 377 -28.05 -40.53 46.20
CA THR A 377 -28.98 -40.93 47.29
C THR A 377 -29.11 -39.89 48.43
N LYS A 378 -30.37 -39.48 48.65
CA LYS A 378 -31.11 -39.20 49.91
C LYS A 378 -30.51 -38.37 51.06
N ALA A 379 -31.13 -37.20 51.24
CA ALA A 379 -31.88 -36.73 52.42
C ALA A 379 -31.22 -36.67 53.81
N LYS A 380 -31.13 -35.45 54.37
CA LYS A 380 -31.83 -35.10 55.63
C LYS A 380 -31.88 -33.58 55.85
N ALA A 381 -33.04 -33.14 56.32
CA ALA A 381 -33.37 -31.78 56.74
C ALA A 381 -32.52 -31.30 57.93
N LYS A 382 -32.38 -29.97 58.09
CA LYS A 382 -33.07 -29.12 59.12
C LYS A 382 -32.23 -27.88 59.50
N LYS A 383 -32.96 -26.80 59.84
CA LYS A 383 -32.58 -25.52 60.51
C LYS A 383 -31.95 -24.45 59.62
N ARG A 384 -32.68 -23.37 59.30
CA ARG A 384 -32.93 -22.14 60.11
C ARG A 384 -31.65 -21.38 60.44
N VAL A 385 -31.46 -20.16 59.91
CA VAL A 385 -31.72 -18.84 60.54
C VAL A 385 -31.20 -17.74 59.59
N PRO A 386 -31.79 -16.52 59.60
CA PRO A 386 -31.64 -15.45 58.62
C PRO A 386 -30.64 -14.36 59.05
N GLY A 387 -30.40 -13.41 58.13
CA GLY A 387 -29.72 -12.13 58.39
C GLY A 387 -28.26 -12.14 57.91
N ASN A 388 -27.71 -11.10 57.31
CA ASN A 388 -28.16 -9.74 57.05
C ASN A 388 -27.21 -9.15 55.98
N PRO A 389 -27.56 -8.08 55.26
CA PRO A 389 -26.73 -7.47 54.23
C PRO A 389 -25.88 -6.30 54.78
N ARG A 390 -25.00 -5.80 53.89
CA ARG A 390 -24.32 -4.49 53.86
C ARG A 390 -22.95 -4.37 54.52
N GLY A 391 -22.01 -3.99 53.65
CA GLY A 391 -21.08 -2.88 53.81
C GLY A 391 -20.90 -2.27 52.43
#